data_AF-A0A9J8A7J3-F1
#
_entry.id   AF-A0A9J8A7J3-F1
#
_cell.length_a   1.000
_cell.length_b   1.000
_cell.length_c   1.000
_cell.angle_alpha   90.00
_cell.angle_beta   90.00
_cell.angle_gamma   90.00
#
_symmetry.space_group_name_H-M   'P 1'
#
loop_
_entity.id
_entity.type
_entity.pdbx_description
1 polymer ?
#
loop_
_entity_poly.entity_id
_entity_poly.type
_entity_poly.pdbx_seq_one_letter_code
_entity_poly.pdbx_strand_id
1 'polypeptide(L)'
;MACCSSSDRSRTLSLAVTLGHIHQSNEVGGSNNMEKEGLRRSLDLLRAHCVTFDSIVTDRHPQIQKYLREANITQYNDVWHIGKAVSRKLLRIAQSKDSEKLQKWLRSIKNHIYWTATTSSSGQERVAKWTSILNHVQDMHTHEDPVFPRCLHPQRTSRDKSKWLRAEKVLTNKRILKDVEKLSPHHQTSSLEAFRSAILRFVPKNVVFSFLGMLCRLYLAALHFNENAGRPQATTAAGEPLFKVVFPKCKKGQCSAKPVKADPTFHYMDNLLDLIFEKVVVDPTPYMDNILKISKPENLTSQFEKPDKLEVIASYVSRFNQGQV
;
A
#
# COMPACT_ATOMS: atom_id res chain seq x y z
N MET A 1 -20.86 -6.81 10.35
CA MET A 1 -21.43 -8.01 9.70
C MET A 1 -20.45 -8.49 8.65
N ALA A 2 -19.81 -9.64 8.89
CA ALA A 2 -19.01 -10.33 7.88
C ALA A 2 -19.69 -11.67 7.63
N CYS A 3 -20.28 -11.84 6.45
CA CYS A 3 -20.78 -13.12 5.99
C CYS A 3 -19.72 -13.64 5.00
N CYS A 4 -18.95 -14.65 5.41
CA CYS A 4 -17.99 -15.31 4.54
C CYS A 4 -18.39 -16.78 4.41
N SER A 5 -19.10 -17.10 3.34
CA SER A 5 -19.14 -18.44 2.77
C SER A 5 -18.62 -18.36 1.34
N SER A 6 -17.38 -18.77 1.09
CA SER A 6 -17.01 -19.31 -0.22
C SER A 6 -15.73 -20.16 -0.10
N SER A 7 -15.85 -21.38 -0.59
CA SER A 7 -14.86 -22.46 -0.61
C SER A 7 -13.93 -22.36 -1.82
N ASP A 8 -13.27 -21.21 -2.04
CA ASP A 8 -12.39 -21.03 -3.20
C ASP A 8 -11.02 -20.50 -2.78
N ARG A 9 -10.03 -21.41 -2.72
CA ARG A 9 -8.68 -21.22 -2.16
C ARG A 9 -7.75 -20.30 -2.97
N SER A 10 -8.24 -19.53 -3.95
CA SER A 10 -7.39 -18.70 -4.82
C SER A 10 -7.78 -17.22 -4.93
N ARG A 11 -8.89 -16.78 -4.33
CA ARG A 11 -9.27 -15.36 -4.39
C ARG A 11 -8.55 -14.57 -3.31
N THR A 12 -7.61 -13.72 -3.72
CA THR A 12 -7.15 -12.59 -2.89
C THR A 12 -8.32 -11.64 -2.67
N LEU A 13 -9.12 -11.89 -1.63
CA LEU A 13 -10.13 -10.95 -1.15
C LEU A 13 -9.40 -9.71 -0.63
N SER A 14 -9.39 -8.64 -1.43
CA SER A 14 -9.03 -7.30 -0.95
C SER A 14 -10.21 -6.75 -0.16
N LEU A 15 -10.43 -7.28 1.05
CA LEU A 15 -11.43 -6.76 1.96
C LEU A 15 -10.81 -5.61 2.76
N ALA A 16 -11.33 -4.40 2.56
CA ALA A 16 -11.03 -3.28 3.45
C ALA A 16 -11.77 -3.49 4.77
N VAL A 17 -11.08 -4.07 5.76
CA VAL A 17 -11.62 -4.34 7.11
C VAL A 17 -11.18 -3.28 8.13
N THR A 18 -10.13 -2.52 7.82
CA THR A 18 -9.33 -1.80 8.82
C THR A 18 -9.55 -0.29 8.81
N LEU A 19 -10.79 0.14 9.04
CA LEU A 19 -11.12 1.56 9.16
C LEU A 19 -11.74 1.96 10.52
N GLY A 20 -11.94 1.01 11.43
CA GLY A 20 -12.65 1.24 12.69
C GLY A 20 -11.84 1.87 13.83
N HIS A 21 -10.55 2.13 13.64
CA HIS A 21 -9.64 2.47 14.74
C HIS A 21 -8.93 3.80 14.47
N ILE A 22 -9.67 4.89 14.70
CA ILE A 22 -9.10 6.25 14.75
C ILE A 22 -8.46 6.42 16.12
N HIS A 23 -7.17 6.75 16.16
CA HIS A 23 -6.42 6.96 17.39
C HIS A 23 -5.88 8.38 17.46
N GLN A 24 -5.66 8.86 18.69
CA GLN A 24 -5.00 10.13 18.94
C GLN A 24 -3.55 9.87 19.35
N SER A 25 -2.64 10.79 19.00
CA SER A 25 -1.20 10.59 19.23
C SER A 25 -0.83 10.51 20.71
N ASN A 26 -1.65 11.09 21.59
CA ASN A 26 -1.52 11.00 23.05
C ASN A 26 -1.72 9.58 23.58
N GLU A 27 -2.58 8.76 22.96
CA GLU A 27 -2.82 7.37 23.39
C GLU A 27 -1.58 6.46 23.27
N VAL A 28 -0.64 6.85 22.41
CA VAL A 28 0.50 5.99 22.03
C VAL A 28 1.85 6.70 22.16
N GLY A 29 1.88 7.90 22.76
CA GLY A 29 3.12 8.65 22.98
C GLY A 29 3.80 9.15 21.70
N GLY A 30 3.02 9.44 20.65
CA GLY A 30 3.51 10.10 19.43
C GLY A 30 3.19 9.37 18.11
N SER A 31 3.35 10.09 17.01
CA SER A 31 2.98 9.65 15.66
C SER A 31 3.69 8.38 15.19
N ASN A 32 4.95 8.18 15.57
CA ASN A 32 5.73 7.00 15.18
C ASN A 32 5.13 5.69 15.73
N ASN A 33 4.45 5.74 16.87
CA ASN A 33 3.84 4.56 17.49
C ASN A 33 2.43 4.27 16.95
N MET A 34 1.78 5.25 16.32
CA MET A 34 0.40 5.12 15.80
C MET A 34 0.30 4.04 14.72
N GLU A 35 1.27 3.93 13.82
CA GLU A 35 1.24 2.93 12.76
C GLU A 35 1.31 1.50 13.32
N LYS A 36 2.18 1.27 14.30
CA LYS A 36 2.34 -0.03 14.96
C LYS A 36 1.11 -0.39 15.78
N GLU A 37 0.56 0.57 16.51
CA GLU A 37 -0.65 0.34 17.30
C GLU A 37 -1.86 0.07 16.41
N GLY A 38 -2.03 0.85 15.35
CA GLY A 38 -3.07 0.64 14.34
C GLY A 38 -2.98 -0.75 13.72
N LEU A 39 -1.77 -1.22 13.39
CA LEU A 39 -1.56 -2.58 12.90
C LEU A 39 -1.93 -3.63 13.96
N ARG A 40 -1.46 -3.48 15.21
CA ARG A 40 -1.76 -4.42 16.29
C ARG A 40 -3.26 -4.60 16.48
N ARG A 41 -3.99 -3.50 16.70
CA ARG A 41 -5.45 -3.55 16.92
C ARG A 41 -6.20 -4.10 15.71
N SER A 42 -5.70 -3.80 14.50
CA SER A 42 -6.24 -4.38 13.26
C SER A 42 -6.11 -5.90 13.24
N LEU A 43 -4.94 -6.43 13.61
CA LEU A 43 -4.70 -7.87 13.66
C LEU A 43 -5.50 -8.55 14.78
N ASP A 44 -5.68 -7.89 15.93
CA ASP A 44 -6.50 -8.40 17.03
C ASP A 44 -7.98 -8.47 16.61
N LEU A 45 -8.48 -7.44 15.92
CA LEU A 45 -9.85 -7.41 15.38
C LEU A 45 -10.08 -8.52 14.35
N LEU A 46 -9.15 -8.71 13.42
CA LEU A 46 -9.23 -9.78 12.43
C LEU A 46 -9.28 -11.16 13.11
N ARG A 47 -8.45 -11.37 14.15
CA ARG A 47 -8.47 -12.60 14.95
C ARG A 47 -9.77 -12.79 15.72
N ALA A 48 -10.31 -11.74 16.33
CA ALA A 48 -11.60 -11.76 17.03
C ALA A 48 -12.78 -12.13 16.10
N HIS A 49 -12.66 -11.82 14.81
CA HIS A 49 -13.61 -12.22 13.77
C HIS A 49 -13.23 -13.49 13.02
N CYS A 50 -12.32 -14.31 13.58
CA CYS A 50 -11.89 -15.58 13.02
C CYS A 50 -11.33 -15.48 11.59
N VAL A 51 -10.79 -14.32 11.20
CA VAL A 51 -10.11 -14.13 9.92
C VAL A 51 -8.69 -14.65 10.05
N THR A 52 -8.39 -15.73 9.35
CA THR A 52 -7.04 -16.25 9.18
C THR A 52 -6.41 -15.62 7.93
N PHE A 53 -5.10 -15.37 7.99
CA PHE A 53 -4.33 -14.88 6.85
C PHE A 53 -2.97 -15.55 6.82
N ASP A 54 -2.49 -15.88 5.63
CA ASP A 54 -1.22 -16.61 5.47
C ASP A 54 0.00 -15.68 5.59
N SER A 55 -0.15 -14.43 5.14
CA SER A 55 0.93 -13.45 5.17
C SER A 55 0.41 -12.01 5.12
N ILE A 56 1.27 -11.07 5.50
CA ILE A 56 1.03 -9.63 5.40
C ILE A 56 2.11 -8.97 4.54
N VAL A 57 1.72 -7.99 3.72
CA VAL A 57 2.66 -7.16 2.97
C VAL A 57 2.72 -5.79 3.62
N THR A 58 3.93 -5.32 3.94
CA THR A 58 4.13 -4.03 4.57
C THR A 58 5.26 -3.25 3.90
N ASP A 59 5.32 -1.97 4.25
CA ASP A 59 6.52 -1.17 4.03
C ASP A 59 7.70 -1.66 4.88
N ARG A 60 8.89 -1.13 4.58
CA ARG A 60 10.15 -1.44 5.29
C ARG A 60 10.29 -0.68 6.61
N HIS A 61 9.24 -0.61 7.43
CA HIS A 61 9.26 0.07 8.73
C HIS A 61 9.85 -0.87 9.81
N PRO A 62 11.01 -0.54 10.42
CA PRO A 62 11.72 -1.47 11.31
C PRO A 62 10.89 -1.94 12.52
N GLN A 63 10.08 -1.06 13.11
CA GLN A 63 9.25 -1.42 14.26
C GLN A 63 8.13 -2.39 13.89
N ILE A 64 7.52 -2.23 12.70
CA ILE A 64 6.46 -3.11 12.20
C ILE A 64 7.06 -4.49 11.89
N GLN A 65 8.19 -4.52 11.20
CA GLN A 65 8.89 -5.77 10.91
C GLN A 65 9.33 -6.50 12.18
N LYS A 66 9.75 -5.77 13.23
CA LYS A 66 10.10 -6.38 14.52
C LYS A 66 8.86 -7.01 15.16
N TYR A 67 7.78 -6.24 15.29
CA TYR A 67 6.52 -6.71 15.87
C TYR A 67 5.97 -7.95 15.15
N LEU A 68 5.93 -7.94 13.82
CA LEU A 68 5.43 -9.09 13.05
C LEU A 68 6.29 -10.34 13.20
N ARG A 69 7.63 -10.19 13.35
CA ARG A 69 8.51 -11.32 13.65
C ARG A 69 8.23 -11.90 15.04
N GLU A 70 8.06 -11.06 16.05
CA GLU A 70 7.73 -11.48 17.42
C GLU A 70 6.36 -12.15 17.50
N ALA A 71 5.42 -11.71 16.66
CA ALA A 71 4.09 -12.32 16.52
C ALA A 71 4.07 -13.59 15.64
N ASN A 72 5.23 -14.05 15.13
CA ASN A 72 5.35 -15.17 14.20
C ASN A 72 4.45 -15.06 12.95
N ILE A 73 4.32 -13.84 12.42
CA ILE A 73 3.52 -13.57 11.22
C ILE A 73 4.45 -13.48 10.00
N THR A 74 4.14 -14.25 8.95
CA THR A 74 4.84 -14.17 7.67
C THR A 74 4.66 -12.79 7.05
N GLN A 75 5.77 -12.07 6.87
CA GLN A 75 5.77 -10.72 6.34
C GLN A 75 6.58 -10.63 5.05
N TYR A 76 5.99 -9.97 4.05
CA TYR A 76 6.64 -9.61 2.79
C TYR A 76 6.74 -8.08 2.63
N ASN A 77 7.71 -7.66 1.82
CA ASN A 77 7.93 -6.27 1.46
C ASN A 77 7.21 -5.93 0.15
N ASP A 78 6.66 -4.72 0.07
CA ASP A 78 6.14 -4.18 -1.19
C ASP A 78 7.29 -4.02 -2.23
N VAL A 79 7.14 -4.73 -3.35
CA VAL A 79 8.06 -4.75 -4.49
C VAL A 79 8.32 -3.35 -5.05
N TRP A 80 7.29 -2.49 -5.08
CA TRP A 80 7.39 -1.13 -5.62
C TRP A 80 8.38 -0.28 -4.84
N HIS A 81 8.36 -0.37 -3.51
CA HIS A 81 9.26 0.43 -2.65
C HIS A 81 10.72 0.05 -2.88
N ILE A 82 11.01 -1.25 -3.03
CA ILE A 82 12.36 -1.76 -3.30
C ILE A 82 12.78 -1.39 -4.73
N GLY A 83 11.94 -1.67 -5.72
CA GLY A 83 12.21 -1.33 -7.12
C GLY A 83 12.44 0.17 -7.33
N LYS A 84 11.69 1.03 -6.63
CA LYS A 84 11.88 2.48 -6.63
C LYS A 84 13.19 2.89 -5.96
N ALA A 85 13.57 2.27 -4.86
CA ALA A 85 14.85 2.54 -4.18
C ALA A 85 16.06 2.17 -5.07
N VAL A 86 16.03 0.98 -5.69
CA VAL A 86 17.06 0.52 -6.63
C VAL A 86 17.12 1.45 -7.85
N SER A 87 15.98 1.71 -8.49
CA SER A 87 15.91 2.59 -9.67
C SER A 87 16.49 3.98 -9.40
N ARG A 88 16.22 4.58 -8.23
CA ARG A 88 16.78 5.88 -7.85
C ARG A 88 18.31 5.85 -7.72
N LYS A 89 18.88 4.79 -7.12
CA LYS A 89 20.33 4.64 -7.00
C LYS A 89 20.99 4.46 -8.36
N LEU A 90 20.42 3.59 -9.20
CA LEU A 90 20.91 3.37 -10.55
C LEU A 90 20.82 4.62 -11.42
N LEU A 91 19.74 5.40 -11.31
CA LEU A 91 19.59 6.65 -12.05
C LEU A 91 20.69 7.66 -11.72
N ARG A 92 21.13 7.74 -10.45
CA ARG A 92 22.26 8.61 -10.05
C ARG A 92 23.58 8.16 -10.69
N ILE A 93 23.83 6.86 -10.74
CA ILE A 93 25.01 6.32 -11.44
C ILE A 93 24.91 6.64 -12.94
N ALA A 94 23.70 6.49 -13.48
CA ALA A 94 23.38 6.66 -14.88
C ALA A 94 23.44 8.11 -15.39
N GLN A 95 23.59 9.09 -14.49
CA GLN A 95 23.81 10.51 -14.82
C GLN A 95 25.27 10.83 -15.14
N SER A 96 26.22 9.92 -14.85
CA SER A 96 27.61 10.10 -15.26
C SER A 96 27.78 9.86 -16.77
N LYS A 97 28.72 10.60 -17.41
CA LYS A 97 28.92 10.62 -18.87
C LYS A 97 29.10 9.22 -19.50
N ASP A 98 29.57 8.24 -18.73
CA ASP A 98 29.85 6.87 -19.21
C ASP A 98 28.75 5.84 -18.92
N SER A 99 27.49 6.26 -18.76
CA SER A 99 26.41 5.36 -18.28
C SER A 99 25.14 5.32 -19.13
N GLU A 100 25.23 5.71 -20.41
CA GLU A 100 24.10 5.69 -21.34
C GLU A 100 23.47 4.29 -21.49
N LYS A 101 24.30 3.24 -21.44
CA LYS A 101 23.84 1.84 -21.49
C LYS A 101 23.00 1.47 -20.26
N LEU A 102 23.41 1.93 -19.08
CA LEU A 102 22.64 1.70 -17.84
C LEU A 102 21.23 2.29 -17.94
N GLN A 103 21.08 3.48 -18.55
CA GLN A 103 19.75 4.08 -18.78
C GLN A 103 18.84 3.16 -19.61
N LYS A 104 19.38 2.54 -20.67
CA LYS A 104 18.65 1.59 -21.53
C LYS A 104 18.19 0.35 -20.74
N TRP A 105 18.98 -0.10 -19.77
CA TRP A 105 18.67 -1.27 -18.93
C TRP A 105 17.76 -0.98 -17.73
N LEU A 106 17.59 0.27 -17.29
CA LEU A 106 16.78 0.61 -16.11
C LEU A 106 15.37 0.02 -16.16
N ARG A 107 14.74 0.04 -17.35
CA ARG A 107 13.40 -0.51 -17.54
C ARG A 107 13.39 -2.03 -17.33
N SER A 108 14.36 -2.73 -17.89
CA SER A 108 14.52 -4.18 -17.76
C SER A 108 14.82 -4.59 -16.32
N ILE A 109 15.72 -3.88 -15.62
CA ILE A 109 16.02 -4.13 -14.20
C ILE A 109 14.77 -3.95 -13.34
N LYS A 110 13.99 -2.89 -13.61
CA LYS A 110 12.72 -2.67 -12.92
C LYS A 110 11.72 -3.79 -13.22
N ASN A 111 11.62 -4.29 -14.43
CA ASN A 111 10.72 -5.40 -14.72
C ASN A 111 11.21 -6.70 -14.07
N HIS A 112 12.53 -6.92 -14.03
CA HIS A 112 13.18 -8.08 -13.44
C HIS A 112 12.84 -8.24 -11.96
N ILE A 113 12.84 -7.16 -11.16
CA ILE A 113 12.47 -7.29 -9.73
C ILE A 113 11.02 -7.75 -9.53
N TYR A 114 10.08 -7.33 -10.38
CA TYR A 114 8.69 -7.82 -10.31
C TYR A 114 8.59 -9.27 -10.78
N TRP A 115 9.31 -9.63 -11.84
CA TRP A 115 9.39 -11.01 -12.31
C TRP A 115 10.00 -11.94 -11.26
N THR A 116 11.11 -11.54 -10.63
CA THR A 116 11.74 -12.23 -9.50
C THR A 116 10.73 -12.44 -8.37
N ALA A 117 10.01 -11.40 -7.97
CA ALA A 117 9.05 -11.49 -6.88
C ALA A 117 7.95 -12.53 -7.16
N THR A 118 7.42 -12.53 -8.38
CA THR A 118 6.19 -13.24 -8.77
C THR A 118 6.42 -14.66 -9.26
N THR A 119 7.64 -14.99 -9.70
CA THR A 119 7.97 -16.32 -10.23
C THR A 119 8.77 -17.17 -9.26
N SER A 120 9.12 -16.65 -8.08
CA SER A 120 9.89 -17.39 -7.07
C SER A 120 9.00 -17.96 -5.99
N SER A 121 9.32 -19.18 -5.57
CA SER A 121 8.66 -19.90 -4.49
C SER A 121 9.31 -19.64 -3.12
N SER A 122 10.61 -19.35 -3.08
CA SER A 122 11.37 -19.16 -1.84
C SER A 122 12.14 -17.83 -1.80
N GLY A 123 12.58 -17.43 -0.60
CA GLY A 123 13.45 -16.27 -0.44
C GLY A 123 14.81 -16.45 -1.12
N GLN A 124 15.39 -17.65 -1.03
CA GLN A 124 16.65 -17.98 -1.69
C GLN A 124 16.51 -17.87 -3.22
N GLU A 125 15.42 -18.39 -3.78
CA GLU A 125 15.16 -18.31 -5.23
C GLU A 125 14.98 -16.86 -5.69
N ARG A 126 14.34 -15.99 -4.88
CA ARG A 126 14.25 -14.55 -5.17
C ARG A 126 15.64 -13.91 -5.25
N VAL A 127 16.52 -14.24 -4.31
CA VAL A 127 17.89 -13.71 -4.30
C VAL A 127 18.66 -14.22 -5.52
N ALA A 128 18.62 -15.53 -5.81
CA ALA A 128 19.30 -16.15 -6.95
C ALA A 128 18.83 -15.57 -8.29
N LYS A 129 17.51 -15.47 -8.50
CA LYS A 129 16.93 -14.83 -9.70
C LYS A 129 17.31 -13.36 -9.78
N TRP A 130 17.28 -12.61 -8.69
CA TRP A 130 17.66 -11.20 -8.71
C TRP A 130 19.12 -11.01 -9.11
N THR A 131 20.05 -11.74 -8.50
CA THR A 131 21.49 -11.61 -8.77
C THR A 131 21.87 -12.12 -10.16
N SER A 132 21.11 -13.07 -10.72
CA SER A 132 21.30 -13.57 -12.09
C SER A 132 21.30 -12.47 -13.15
N ILE A 133 20.69 -11.31 -12.88
CA ILE A 133 20.69 -10.17 -13.81
C ILE A 133 22.11 -9.71 -14.17
N LEU A 134 23.08 -9.88 -13.26
CA LEU A 134 24.48 -9.52 -13.50
C LEU A 134 25.17 -10.44 -14.52
N ASN A 135 24.74 -11.69 -14.58
CA ASN A 135 25.19 -12.66 -15.57
C ASN A 135 24.42 -12.44 -16.88
N HIS A 136 23.10 -12.25 -16.78
CA HIS A 136 22.22 -12.04 -17.92
C HIS A 136 22.61 -10.82 -18.77
N VAL A 137 23.07 -9.73 -18.13
CA VAL A 137 23.53 -8.53 -18.85
C VAL A 137 24.87 -8.73 -19.57
N GLN A 138 25.60 -9.79 -19.24
CA GLN A 138 26.83 -10.22 -19.90
C GLN A 138 26.57 -11.38 -20.90
N ASP A 139 25.30 -11.65 -21.20
CA ASP A 139 24.86 -12.78 -22.03
C ASP A 139 25.26 -14.16 -21.46
N MET A 140 25.47 -14.24 -20.14
CA MET A 140 25.70 -15.48 -19.42
C MET A 140 24.37 -15.97 -18.82
N HIS A 141 23.83 -17.05 -19.37
CA HIS A 141 22.52 -17.60 -19.00
C HIS A 141 22.59 -18.85 -18.14
N THR A 142 23.80 -19.33 -17.83
CA THR A 142 24.08 -20.40 -16.87
C THR A 142 24.70 -19.78 -15.62
N HIS A 143 24.32 -20.29 -14.45
CA HIS A 143 24.68 -19.72 -13.17
C HIS A 143 25.20 -20.82 -12.23
N GLU A 144 26.15 -20.46 -11.37
CA GLU A 144 26.69 -21.37 -10.35
C GLU A 144 25.68 -21.66 -9.23
N ASP A 145 24.69 -20.77 -9.04
CA ASP A 145 23.68 -20.92 -7.99
C ASP A 145 22.73 -22.09 -8.34
N PRO A 146 22.72 -23.17 -7.53
CA PRO A 146 21.91 -24.36 -7.83
C PRO A 146 20.41 -24.10 -7.69
N VAL A 147 19.99 -23.04 -6.98
CA VAL A 147 18.58 -22.66 -6.81
C VAL A 147 18.04 -22.03 -8.10
N PHE A 148 18.90 -21.40 -8.89
CA PHE A 148 18.55 -20.84 -10.18
C PHE A 148 19.69 -21.04 -11.20
N PRO A 149 19.88 -22.27 -11.72
CA PRO A 149 21.07 -22.62 -12.48
C PRO A 149 21.05 -22.11 -13.93
N ARG A 150 19.87 -21.75 -14.47
CA ARG A 150 19.72 -21.24 -15.83
C ARG A 150 18.57 -20.24 -15.98
N CYS A 151 18.69 -19.31 -16.93
CA CYS A 151 17.61 -18.39 -17.29
C CYS A 151 16.38 -19.12 -17.88
N LEU A 152 15.17 -18.61 -17.60
CA LEU A 152 13.88 -19.22 -18.00
C LEU A 152 13.35 -18.70 -19.34
N HIS A 153 14.24 -18.54 -20.32
CA HIS A 153 13.85 -18.17 -21.68
C HIS A 153 14.84 -18.77 -22.69
N PRO A 154 14.44 -18.92 -23.97
CA PRO A 154 15.38 -19.29 -25.02
C PRO A 154 16.52 -18.28 -25.11
N GLN A 155 17.73 -18.77 -25.33
CA GLN A 155 18.89 -17.90 -25.50
C GLN A 155 18.72 -17.08 -26.79
N ARG A 156 18.69 -15.76 -26.65
CA ARG A 156 18.67 -14.84 -27.78
C ARG A 156 20.09 -14.36 -28.00
N THR A 157 20.57 -14.44 -29.23
CA THR A 157 21.88 -13.89 -29.60
C THR A 157 21.88 -12.37 -29.43
N SER A 158 22.56 -11.86 -28.41
CA SER A 158 22.83 -10.43 -28.28
C SER A 158 23.98 -10.02 -29.20
N ARG A 159 23.79 -8.94 -29.97
CA ARG A 159 24.89 -8.32 -30.73
C ARG A 159 25.77 -7.41 -29.86
N ASP A 160 25.27 -7.02 -28.69
CA ASP A 160 25.99 -6.14 -27.76
C ASP A 160 26.66 -6.98 -26.66
N LYS A 161 28.00 -7.04 -26.68
CA LYS A 161 28.84 -7.74 -25.70
C LYS A 161 29.40 -6.80 -24.62
N SER A 162 28.95 -5.56 -24.57
CA SER A 162 29.55 -4.58 -23.67
C SER A 162 29.14 -4.80 -22.21
N LYS A 163 30.14 -5.00 -21.36
CA LYS A 163 29.96 -5.16 -19.92
C LYS A 163 29.62 -3.81 -19.28
N TRP A 164 28.55 -3.75 -18.50
CA TRP A 164 28.29 -2.60 -17.61
C TRP A 164 28.32 -3.07 -16.14
N LEU A 165 29.52 -3.05 -15.54
CA LEU A 165 29.76 -3.53 -14.17
C LEU A 165 29.45 -2.50 -13.08
N ARG A 166 29.19 -1.23 -13.42
CA ARG A 166 29.09 -0.13 -12.43
C ARG A 166 27.90 -0.24 -11.48
N ALA A 167 26.91 -1.08 -11.78
CA ALA A 167 25.73 -1.25 -10.94
C ALA A 167 25.78 -2.43 -9.98
N GLU A 168 26.78 -3.30 -10.10
CA GLU A 168 26.90 -4.52 -9.30
C GLU A 168 26.75 -4.21 -7.81
N LYS A 169 27.54 -3.27 -7.30
CA LYS A 169 27.51 -2.82 -5.90
C LYS A 169 26.11 -2.39 -5.41
N VAL A 170 25.27 -1.86 -6.30
CA VAL A 170 23.89 -1.47 -5.95
C VAL A 170 22.98 -2.69 -5.90
N LEU A 171 23.11 -3.58 -6.88
CA LEU A 171 22.27 -4.76 -7.05
C LEU A 171 22.59 -5.85 -6.00
N THR A 172 23.85 -6.00 -5.60
CA THR A 172 24.34 -7.01 -4.62
C THR A 172 24.49 -6.45 -3.21
N ASN A 173 24.02 -5.22 -2.95
CA ASN A 173 24.09 -4.65 -1.62
C ASN A 173 23.37 -5.55 -0.60
N LYS A 174 24.05 -5.92 0.49
CA LYS A 174 23.51 -6.84 1.53
C LYS A 174 22.12 -6.46 2.04
N ARG A 175 21.82 -5.15 2.19
CA ARG A 175 20.48 -4.70 2.61
C ARG A 175 19.43 -4.91 1.51
N ILE A 176 19.79 -4.67 0.25
CA ILE A 176 18.92 -4.94 -0.90
C ILE A 176 18.64 -6.44 -1.02
N LEU A 177 19.64 -7.30 -0.86
CA LEU A 177 19.44 -8.75 -0.94
C LEU A 177 18.50 -9.27 0.16
N LYS A 178 18.64 -8.79 1.39
CA LYS A 178 17.68 -9.08 2.49
C LYS A 178 16.26 -8.61 2.17
N ASP A 179 16.13 -7.46 1.52
CA ASP A 179 14.84 -6.94 1.10
C ASP A 179 14.23 -7.75 -0.06
N VAL A 180 15.08 -8.19 -1.00
CA VAL A 180 14.73 -9.02 -2.18
C VAL A 180 14.22 -10.40 -1.75
N GLU A 181 14.88 -11.02 -0.77
CA GLU A 181 14.47 -12.30 -0.17
C GLU A 181 13.01 -12.27 0.32
N LYS A 182 12.57 -11.10 0.77
CA LYS A 182 11.23 -10.85 1.31
C LYS A 182 10.26 -10.21 0.32
N LEU A 183 10.55 -10.16 -0.99
CA LEU A 183 9.60 -9.58 -1.95
C LEU A 183 8.26 -10.31 -1.93
N SER A 184 7.18 -9.55 -1.87
CA SER A 184 5.83 -10.11 -1.98
C SER A 184 5.64 -10.85 -3.31
N PRO A 185 5.19 -12.12 -3.30
CA PRO A 185 4.81 -12.81 -4.53
C PRO A 185 3.50 -12.27 -5.12
N HIS A 186 2.71 -11.53 -4.32
CA HIS A 186 1.44 -10.96 -4.72
C HIS A 186 1.61 -9.51 -5.18
N HIS A 187 1.00 -9.15 -6.31
CA HIS A 187 0.90 -7.77 -6.79
C HIS A 187 -0.17 -7.02 -5.98
N GLN A 188 0.19 -5.93 -5.30
CA GLN A 188 -0.73 -5.30 -4.34
C GLN A 188 -0.86 -3.77 -4.41
N THR A 189 0.13 -3.03 -4.93
CA THR A 189 0.16 -1.57 -4.77
C THR A 189 -1.06 -0.86 -5.37
N SER A 190 -1.60 -1.34 -6.49
CA SER A 190 -2.73 -0.68 -7.18
C SER A 190 -4.05 -0.72 -6.39
N SER A 191 -4.32 -1.80 -5.66
CA SER A 191 -5.55 -1.96 -4.87
C SER A 191 -5.50 -1.06 -3.62
N LEU A 192 -4.35 -1.04 -2.93
CA LEU A 192 -4.12 -0.18 -1.78
C LEU A 192 -4.15 1.31 -2.14
N GLU A 193 -3.54 1.71 -3.26
CA GLU A 193 -3.64 3.08 -3.77
C GLU A 193 -5.08 3.45 -4.12
N ALA A 194 -5.85 2.55 -4.74
CA ALA A 194 -7.25 2.78 -5.04
C ALA A 194 -8.09 2.95 -3.78
N PHE A 195 -7.86 2.14 -2.75
CA PHE A 195 -8.55 2.28 -1.46
C PHE A 195 -8.21 3.60 -0.78
N ARG A 196 -6.93 3.98 -0.77
CA ARG A 196 -6.49 5.29 -0.25
C ARG A 196 -7.16 6.44 -0.99
N SER A 197 -7.32 6.34 -2.32
CA SER A 197 -8.07 7.32 -3.10
C SER A 197 -9.56 7.36 -2.73
N ALA A 198 -10.18 6.21 -2.44
CA ALA A 198 -11.56 6.16 -1.95
C ALA A 198 -11.68 6.88 -0.59
N ILE A 199 -10.81 6.58 0.37
CA ILE A 199 -10.78 7.26 1.68
C ILE A 199 -10.71 8.78 1.51
N LEU A 200 -9.83 9.28 0.64
CA LEU A 200 -9.68 10.72 0.40
C LEU A 200 -10.94 11.38 -0.19
N ARG A 201 -11.81 10.61 -0.85
CA ARG A 201 -13.09 11.10 -1.37
C ARG A 201 -14.15 11.25 -0.27
N PHE A 202 -14.18 10.31 0.67
CA PHE A 202 -15.14 10.33 1.79
C PHE A 202 -14.67 11.19 2.96
N VAL A 203 -13.36 11.22 3.21
CA VAL A 203 -12.69 11.96 4.30
C VAL A 203 -11.57 12.82 3.69
N PRO A 204 -11.92 13.91 2.99
CA PRO A 204 -10.95 14.83 2.43
C PRO A 204 -10.15 15.54 3.53
N LYS A 205 -8.84 15.71 3.32
CA LYS A 205 -7.91 16.24 4.33
C LYS A 205 -8.13 17.71 4.70
N ASN A 206 -8.82 18.45 3.84
CA ASN A 206 -9.09 19.88 4.02
C ASN A 206 -10.41 20.16 4.74
N VAL A 207 -11.09 19.13 5.22
CA VAL A 207 -12.34 19.26 5.98
C VAL A 207 -12.13 18.67 7.37
N VAL A 208 -12.55 19.42 8.39
CA VAL A 208 -12.53 18.95 9.78
C VAL A 208 -13.80 18.14 10.03
N PHE A 209 -13.63 16.95 10.59
CA PHE A 209 -14.74 16.08 10.97
C PHE A 209 -14.74 15.85 12.48
N SER A 210 -15.93 15.70 13.07
CA SER A 210 -16.04 15.11 14.39
C SER A 210 -15.53 13.66 14.36
N PHE A 211 -15.14 13.11 15.52
CA PHE A 211 -14.67 11.73 15.61
C PHE A 211 -15.67 10.73 14.99
N LEU A 212 -16.94 10.80 15.39
CA LEU A 212 -17.98 9.94 14.84
C LEU A 212 -18.23 10.20 13.35
N GLY A 213 -18.22 11.47 12.92
CA GLY A 213 -18.39 11.82 11.51
C GLY A 213 -17.27 11.25 10.63
N MET A 214 -16.03 11.28 11.11
CA MET A 214 -14.89 10.65 10.42
C MET A 214 -15.06 9.13 10.38
N LEU A 215 -15.38 8.50 11.52
CA LEU A 215 -15.58 7.06 11.62
C LEU A 215 -16.65 6.54 10.65
N CYS A 216 -17.83 7.17 10.61
CA CYS A 216 -18.91 6.82 9.69
C CYS A 216 -18.48 6.95 8.23
N ARG A 217 -17.78 8.03 7.87
CA ARG A 217 -17.28 8.25 6.49
C ARG A 217 -16.22 7.23 6.09
N LEU A 218 -15.37 6.82 7.02
CA LEU A 218 -14.42 5.74 6.80
C LEU A 218 -15.16 4.41 6.57
N TYR A 219 -16.20 4.08 7.35
CA TYR A 219 -17.01 2.89 7.07
C TYR A 219 -17.67 2.94 5.69
N LEU A 220 -18.23 4.08 5.28
CA LEU A 220 -18.78 4.25 3.93
C LEU A 220 -17.71 4.07 2.85
N ALA A 221 -16.48 4.57 3.08
CA ALA A 221 -15.36 4.35 2.16
C ALA A 221 -14.99 2.86 2.03
N ALA A 222 -14.98 2.11 3.13
CA ALA A 222 -14.76 0.66 3.12
C ALA A 222 -15.87 -0.07 2.37
N LEU A 223 -17.15 0.21 2.66
CA LEU A 223 -18.28 -0.41 1.98
C LEU A 223 -18.23 -0.13 0.47
N HIS A 224 -18.05 1.14 0.10
CA HIS A 224 -17.91 1.53 -1.30
C HIS A 224 -16.75 0.82 -1.99
N PHE A 225 -15.58 0.75 -1.34
CA PHE A 225 -14.42 0.06 -1.91
C PHE A 225 -14.65 -1.45 -2.05
N ASN A 226 -15.19 -2.10 -1.03
CA ASN A 226 -15.44 -3.54 -1.03
C ASN A 226 -16.40 -3.94 -2.16
N GLU A 227 -17.44 -3.15 -2.40
CA GLU A 227 -18.36 -3.36 -3.52
C GLU A 227 -17.69 -3.11 -4.88
N ASN A 228 -16.84 -2.07 -4.98
CA ASN A 228 -16.34 -1.59 -6.27
C ASN A 228 -14.90 -2.03 -6.64
N ALA A 229 -14.19 -2.73 -5.75
CA ALA A 229 -12.80 -3.14 -5.97
C ALA A 229 -12.68 -4.17 -7.10
N GLY A 230 -13.59 -5.16 -7.10
CA GLY A 230 -13.62 -6.31 -8.01
C GLY A 230 -14.36 -6.10 -9.32
N ARG A 231 -14.74 -4.87 -9.67
CA ARG A 231 -15.55 -4.60 -10.88
C ARG A 231 -14.89 -5.19 -12.14
N PRO A 232 -15.68 -5.89 -13.00
CA PRO A 232 -15.17 -6.44 -14.23
C PRO A 232 -14.73 -5.33 -15.20
N GLN A 233 -13.98 -5.70 -16.22
CA GLN A 233 -13.68 -4.80 -17.33
C GLN A 233 -14.98 -4.52 -18.09
N ALA A 234 -15.22 -3.25 -18.43
CA ALA A 234 -16.33 -2.83 -19.26
C ALA A 234 -16.14 -3.37 -20.68
N THR A 235 -17.24 -3.72 -21.34
CA THR A 235 -17.26 -4.20 -22.72
C THR A 235 -18.11 -3.28 -23.60
N THR A 236 -17.85 -3.29 -24.91
CA THR A 236 -18.76 -2.70 -25.89
C THR A 236 -20.05 -3.53 -26.00
N ALA A 237 -21.05 -3.03 -26.73
CA ALA A 237 -22.25 -3.80 -27.06
C ALA A 237 -21.94 -5.13 -27.80
N ALA A 238 -20.79 -5.21 -28.48
CA ALA A 238 -20.31 -6.42 -29.16
C ALA A 238 -19.51 -7.37 -28.24
N GLY A 239 -19.33 -7.03 -26.96
CA GLY A 239 -18.56 -7.84 -26.01
C GLY A 239 -17.05 -7.54 -25.97
N GLU A 240 -16.57 -6.54 -26.72
CA GLU A 240 -15.14 -6.23 -26.80
C GLU A 240 -14.63 -5.47 -25.57
N PRO A 241 -13.50 -5.87 -24.96
CA PRO A 241 -12.98 -5.24 -23.75
C PRO A 241 -12.52 -3.80 -23.98
N LEU A 242 -13.03 -2.87 -23.15
CA LEU A 242 -12.71 -1.44 -23.27
C LEU A 242 -11.39 -1.10 -22.60
N PHE A 243 -10.56 -0.33 -23.33
CA PHE A 243 -9.31 0.22 -22.83
C PHE A 243 -9.30 1.74 -22.96
N LYS A 244 -8.64 2.41 -22.02
CA LYS A 244 -8.29 3.82 -22.14
C LYS A 244 -6.79 4.00 -22.22
N VAL A 245 -6.37 4.97 -23.03
CA VAL A 245 -4.97 5.38 -23.10
C VAL A 245 -4.69 6.33 -21.95
N VAL A 246 -3.66 6.03 -21.16
CA VAL A 246 -3.19 6.91 -20.09
C VAL A 246 -1.73 7.32 -20.31
N PHE A 247 -1.37 8.49 -19.81
CA PHE A 247 0.00 9.01 -19.81
C PHE A 247 0.49 9.16 -18.36
N PRO A 248 1.00 8.07 -17.73
CA PRO A 248 1.49 8.14 -16.37
C PRO A 248 2.66 9.13 -16.26
N LYS A 249 2.64 10.04 -15.29
CA LYS A 249 3.74 11.00 -15.05
C LYS A 249 5.12 10.32 -14.99
N CYS A 250 5.19 9.13 -14.39
CA CYS A 250 6.42 8.35 -14.25
C CYS A 250 7.00 7.85 -15.59
N LYS A 251 6.20 7.84 -16.66
CA LYS A 251 6.60 7.41 -18.00
C LYS A 251 6.99 8.56 -18.94
N LYS A 252 6.98 9.81 -18.45
CA LYS A 252 7.50 11.01 -19.15
C LYS A 252 7.07 11.09 -20.63
N GLY A 253 5.77 10.99 -20.90
CA GLY A 253 5.20 11.10 -22.25
C GLY A 253 4.90 9.76 -22.94
N GLN A 254 5.40 8.62 -22.44
CA GLN A 254 4.97 7.32 -22.99
C GLN A 254 3.57 6.94 -22.49
N CYS A 255 2.74 6.43 -23.41
CA CYS A 255 1.38 6.01 -23.12
C CYS A 255 1.29 4.57 -22.61
N SER A 256 0.14 4.18 -22.07
CA SER A 256 -0.18 2.80 -21.70
C SER A 256 -1.68 2.57 -21.82
N ALA A 257 -2.08 1.40 -22.32
CA ALA A 257 -3.45 0.95 -22.23
C ALA A 257 -3.77 0.56 -20.78
N LYS A 258 -4.95 0.97 -20.29
CA LYS A 258 -5.51 0.50 -19.02
C LYS A 258 -6.94 0.01 -19.24
N PRO A 259 -7.32 -1.16 -18.69
CA PRO A 259 -8.70 -1.61 -18.69
C PRO A 259 -9.63 -0.54 -18.10
N VAL A 260 -10.76 -0.31 -18.76
CA VAL A 260 -11.86 0.48 -18.22
C VAL A 260 -12.72 -0.48 -17.39
N LYS A 261 -12.96 -0.16 -16.11
CA LYS A 261 -13.86 -0.97 -15.28
C LYS A 261 -15.31 -0.60 -15.61
N ALA A 262 -16.22 -1.58 -15.55
CA ALA A 262 -17.66 -1.36 -15.60
C ALA A 262 -18.09 -0.32 -14.55
N ASP A 263 -19.24 0.33 -14.72
CA ASP A 263 -19.67 1.41 -13.84
C ASP A 263 -19.79 0.98 -12.37
N PRO A 264 -19.56 1.91 -11.42
CA PRO A 264 -19.67 1.60 -10.01
C PRO A 264 -21.12 1.36 -9.61
N THR A 265 -21.31 0.44 -8.67
CA THR A 265 -22.60 0.18 -8.02
C THR A 265 -22.61 0.81 -6.63
N PHE A 266 -23.82 0.99 -6.08
CA PHE A 266 -24.07 1.60 -4.78
C PHE A 266 -25.07 0.79 -3.95
N HIS A 267 -25.12 -0.53 -4.11
CA HIS A 267 -26.06 -1.39 -3.40
C HIS A 267 -25.87 -1.33 -1.88
N TYR A 268 -24.64 -1.09 -1.40
CA TYR A 268 -24.39 -0.82 0.01
C TYR A 268 -25.18 0.39 0.52
N MET A 269 -25.50 1.38 -0.31
CA MET A 269 -26.34 2.52 0.07
C MET A 269 -27.80 2.11 0.19
N ASP A 270 -28.32 1.35 -0.77
CA ASP A 270 -29.69 0.84 -0.74
C ASP A 270 -29.91 0.01 0.53
N ASN A 271 -29.02 -0.95 0.80
CA ASN A 271 -29.06 -1.77 2.02
C ASN A 271 -28.98 -0.94 3.31
N LEU A 272 -28.22 0.17 3.31
CA LEU A 272 -28.13 1.07 4.46
C LEU A 272 -29.42 1.88 4.64
N LEU A 273 -30.02 2.35 3.55
CA LEU A 273 -31.28 3.09 3.58
C LEU A 273 -32.42 2.19 4.06
N ASP A 274 -32.51 0.97 3.55
CA ASP A 274 -33.49 -0.03 4.00
C ASP A 274 -33.32 -0.30 5.50
N LEU A 275 -32.09 -0.53 5.96
CA LEU A 275 -31.81 -0.71 7.39
C LEU A 275 -32.25 0.50 8.23
N ILE A 276 -32.03 1.72 7.73
CA ILE A 276 -32.45 2.94 8.41
C ILE A 276 -33.97 3.00 8.53
N PHE A 277 -34.69 2.87 7.41
CA PHE A 277 -36.14 3.03 7.40
C PHE A 277 -36.88 1.88 8.08
N GLU A 278 -36.44 0.64 7.90
CA GLU A 278 -37.12 -0.53 8.43
C GLU A 278 -36.80 -0.81 9.90
N LYS A 279 -35.63 -0.38 10.39
CA LYS A 279 -35.18 -0.72 11.75
C LYS A 279 -34.86 0.51 12.60
N VAL A 280 -33.99 1.40 12.12
CA VAL A 280 -33.50 2.54 12.94
C VAL A 280 -34.61 3.56 13.21
N VAL A 281 -35.45 3.86 12.22
CA VAL A 281 -36.58 4.79 12.39
C VAL A 281 -37.67 4.17 13.27
N VAL A 282 -37.86 2.86 13.19
CA VAL A 282 -38.85 2.13 14.00
C VAL A 282 -38.44 2.08 15.47
N ASP A 283 -37.19 1.74 15.76
CA ASP A 283 -36.60 1.81 17.10
C ASP A 283 -35.12 2.23 17.03
N PRO A 284 -34.81 3.51 17.32
CA PRO A 284 -33.43 4.00 17.30
C PRO A 284 -32.61 3.57 18.52
N THR A 285 -33.26 3.12 19.60
CA THR A 285 -32.63 2.90 20.91
C THR A 285 -31.41 1.96 20.83
N PRO A 286 -31.50 0.77 20.21
CA PRO A 286 -30.37 -0.15 20.14
C PRO A 286 -29.18 0.41 19.36
N TYR A 287 -29.45 1.27 18.37
CA TYR A 287 -28.42 1.91 17.55
C TYR A 287 -27.73 3.04 18.33
N MET A 288 -28.50 3.85 19.04
CA MET A 288 -27.98 4.90 19.91
C MET A 288 -27.13 4.33 21.05
N ASP A 289 -27.58 3.25 21.68
CA ASP A 289 -26.81 2.55 22.72
C ASP A 289 -25.48 2.04 22.20
N ASN A 290 -25.45 1.53 20.97
CA ASN A 290 -24.20 1.10 20.34
C ASN A 290 -23.27 2.27 20.01
N ILE A 291 -23.80 3.43 19.62
CA ILE A 291 -22.99 4.65 19.41
C ILE A 291 -22.37 5.11 20.73
N LEU A 292 -23.12 5.07 21.84
CA LEU A 292 -22.64 5.47 23.17
C LEU A 292 -21.53 4.56 23.70
N LYS A 293 -21.48 3.29 23.27
CA LYS A 293 -20.40 2.35 23.61
C LYS A 293 -19.09 2.65 22.88
N ILE A 294 -19.10 3.49 21.85
CA ILE A 294 -17.88 3.83 21.09
C ILE A 294 -17.02 4.75 21.96
N SER A 295 -15.87 4.22 22.42
CA SER A 295 -14.88 5.02 23.13
C SER A 295 -14.32 6.11 22.21
N LYS A 296 -14.54 7.37 22.60
CA LYS A 296 -13.98 8.54 21.91
C LYS A 296 -12.67 8.93 22.62
N PRO A 297 -11.53 8.93 21.91
CA PRO A 297 -10.28 9.39 22.50
C PRO A 297 -10.38 10.87 22.87
N GLU A 298 -9.76 11.24 23.98
CA GLU A 298 -9.68 12.65 24.36
C GLU A 298 -8.85 13.44 23.35
N ASN A 299 -9.23 14.70 23.16
CA ASN A 299 -8.47 15.61 22.31
C ASN A 299 -7.07 15.80 22.88
N LEU A 300 -6.06 15.96 22.02
CA LEU A 300 -4.68 16.23 22.44
C LEU A 300 -4.56 17.39 23.44
N THR A 301 -5.44 18.39 23.35
CA THR A 301 -5.45 19.55 24.25
C THR A 301 -5.90 19.24 25.69
N SER A 302 -6.50 18.07 25.95
CA SER A 302 -6.96 17.71 27.31
C SER A 302 -5.80 17.46 28.27
N GLN A 303 -4.63 17.07 27.76
CA GLN A 303 -3.45 16.79 28.56
C GLN A 303 -2.67 18.04 29.00
N PHE A 304 -3.06 19.22 28.51
CA PHE A 304 -2.39 20.48 28.82
C PHE A 304 -3.28 21.35 29.70
N GLU A 305 -2.64 22.05 30.64
CA GLU A 305 -3.31 23.13 31.37
C GLU A 305 -3.75 24.22 30.38
N LYS A 306 -4.99 24.70 30.53
CA LYS A 306 -5.53 25.74 29.66
C LYS A 306 -5.20 27.09 30.28
N PRO A 307 -4.27 27.87 29.70
CA PRO A 307 -3.97 29.20 30.22
C PRO A 307 -5.17 30.14 30.09
N ASP A 308 -5.17 31.22 30.85
CA ASP A 308 -6.20 32.24 30.73
C ASP A 308 -6.18 32.87 29.32
N LYS A 309 -7.37 33.10 28.76
CA LYS A 309 -7.50 33.59 27.40
C LYS A 309 -6.91 34.99 27.23
N LEU A 310 -7.07 35.86 28.22
CA LEU A 310 -6.57 37.24 28.15
C LEU A 310 -5.05 37.26 28.24
N GLU A 311 -4.44 36.41 29.07
CA GLU A 311 -2.99 36.25 29.14
C GLU A 311 -2.38 35.76 27.81
N VAL A 312 -3.03 34.80 27.14
CA VAL A 312 -2.58 34.32 25.82
C VAL A 312 -2.71 35.41 24.76
N ILE A 313 -3.77 36.22 24.79
CA ILE A 313 -3.94 37.34 23.86
C ILE A 313 -2.90 38.43 24.11
N ALA A 314 -2.63 38.77 25.38
CA ALA A 314 -1.64 39.78 25.75
C ALA A 314 -0.21 39.38 25.35
N SER A 315 0.11 38.08 25.43
CA SER A 315 1.41 37.54 24.99
C SER A 315 1.51 37.26 23.49
N TYR A 316 0.43 37.43 22.72
CA TYR A 316 0.41 37.19 21.29
C TYR A 316 1.15 38.29 20.52
N VAL A 317 2.39 38.00 20.10
CA VAL A 317 3.19 38.89 19.25
C VAL A 317 3.16 38.38 17.81
N SER A 318 2.76 39.25 16.86
CA SER A 318 2.75 38.96 15.43
C SER A 318 3.83 39.76 14.71
N ARG A 319 4.42 39.17 13.66
CA ARG A 319 5.35 39.88 12.76
C ARG A 319 4.75 41.11 12.08
N PHE A 320 3.42 41.19 12.01
CA PHE A 320 2.66 42.30 11.41
C PHE A 320 2.02 43.23 12.44
N ASN A 321 2.16 42.92 13.72
CA ASN A 321 1.62 43.73 14.80
C ASN A 321 2.70 43.87 15.86
N GLN A 322 3.62 44.81 15.64
CA GLN A 322 4.51 45.29 16.68
C GLN A 322 3.64 46.11 17.63
N GLY A 323 3.31 45.55 18.80
CA GLY A 323 2.62 46.31 19.84
C GLY A 323 3.39 47.61 20.14
N GLN A 324 2.65 48.69 20.40
CA GLN A 324 3.25 49.92 20.93
C GLN A 324 4.00 49.57 22.22
N VAL A 325 5.29 49.91 22.26
CA VAL A 325 6.16 49.84 23.44
C VAL A 325 5.60 50.73 24.54
#